data_AF-A0A1D7XL98-F1
#
_entry.id   AF-A0A1D7XL98-F1
#
_cell.length_a   1.000
_cell.length_b   1.000
_cell.length_c   1.000
_cell.angle_alpha   90.00
_cell.angle_beta   90.00
_cell.angle_gamma   90.00
#
_symmetry.space_group_name_H-M   'P 1'
#
loop_
_entity.id
_entity.type
_entity.pdbx_description
1 polymer ?
#
loop_
_entity_poly.entity_id
_entity_poly.type
_entity_poly.pdbx_seq_one_letter_code
_entity_poly.pdbx_strand_id
1 'polypeptide(L)'
;MDYKTMLKEKLGKILFLEMDIDGFKKTINIPEYVTFKNKDLYMPISSEYITSNVNDEIKMKNLPIYYFIEGMFICFACDEKLRFNDDYGVILTYIPNAEESTKGLIANRIKEDRLEDAYVLLKGLYKYNREEEVFKNLLLTGEAIREKNSEFKSVLSEDIEEGKIKFKNMPEPYLYNALILRDDGDFINAKEEINAYLNKGGVKTEDIEQIINDINNVSQYEKAIELLNEKPEKAIQMLLPLVDQFEENPLLYYYLAVGYRNLENYEKAIYYLNQSISIESGILEVVNELGINYACLGNHEEAIKYFKKAFEASKDVEICTNITMCYMNLGDNEQAKLHLEIAKKLNPEDEIVNQLEKVLSK
;
A
#
# COMPACT_ATOMS: atom_id res chain seq x y z
N MET A 1 -6.96 14.70 -0.82
CA MET A 1 -6.91 15.97 -0.07
C MET A 1 -5.60 16.04 0.73
N ASP A 2 -4.83 17.14 0.66
CA ASP A 2 -3.58 17.30 1.44
C ASP A 2 -3.86 17.43 2.95
N TYR A 3 -3.05 16.80 3.80
CA TYR A 3 -3.11 16.83 5.27
C TYR A 3 -3.31 18.24 5.83
N LYS A 4 -2.51 19.19 5.34
CA LYS A 4 -2.58 20.60 5.78
C LYS A 4 -3.88 21.26 5.35
N THR A 5 -4.48 20.81 4.26
CA THR A 5 -5.74 21.37 3.76
C THR A 5 -6.91 20.92 4.64
N MET A 6 -6.99 19.62 4.96
CA MET A 6 -8.03 19.08 5.84
C MET A 6 -8.04 19.79 7.21
N LEU A 7 -6.88 19.92 7.87
CA LEU A 7 -6.79 20.59 9.16
C LEU A 7 -7.12 22.09 9.08
N LYS A 8 -6.68 22.77 8.02
CA LYS A 8 -7.04 24.19 7.80
C LYS A 8 -8.53 24.39 7.59
N GLU A 9 -9.19 23.50 6.86
CA GLU A 9 -10.64 23.56 6.67
C GLU A 9 -11.40 23.38 7.99
N LYS A 10 -10.97 22.45 8.84
CA LYS A 10 -11.55 22.26 10.18
C LYS A 10 -11.33 23.48 11.06
N LEU A 11 -10.11 24.04 11.09
CA LEU A 11 -9.81 25.26 11.84
C LEU A 11 -10.59 26.48 11.31
N GLY A 12 -10.79 26.58 10.00
CA GLY A 12 -11.56 27.66 9.36
C GLY A 12 -13.03 27.69 9.76
N LYS A 13 -13.56 26.59 10.33
CA LYS A 13 -14.92 26.50 10.86
C LYS A 13 -15.03 26.88 12.34
N ILE A 14 -13.91 27.18 13.00
CA ILE A 14 -13.86 27.61 14.40
C ILE A 14 -13.99 29.14 14.50
N LEU A 15 -14.90 29.59 15.36
CA LEU A 15 -15.02 30.98 15.77
C LEU A 15 -14.24 31.20 17.07
N PHE A 16 -13.58 32.34 17.19
CA PHE A 16 -12.83 32.72 18.38
C PHE A 16 -13.57 33.85 19.09
N LEU A 17 -14.23 33.53 20.20
CA LEU A 17 -15.00 34.49 20.99
C LEU A 17 -14.10 35.16 22.02
N GLU A 18 -14.03 36.49 22.00
CA GLU A 18 -13.34 37.26 23.03
C GLU A 18 -14.11 37.15 24.35
N MET A 19 -13.39 36.85 25.44
CA MET A 19 -13.96 36.69 26.78
C MET A 19 -13.21 37.52 27.82
N ASP A 20 -13.96 38.04 28.79
CA ASP A 20 -13.39 38.68 29.97
C ASP A 20 -12.64 37.64 30.81
N ILE A 21 -11.32 37.83 30.96
CA ILE A 21 -10.43 36.87 31.62
C ILE A 21 -10.85 36.63 33.06
N ASP A 22 -11.11 37.69 33.81
CA ASP A 22 -11.38 37.60 35.24
C ASP A 22 -12.74 36.95 35.51
N GLY A 23 -13.77 37.32 34.74
CA GLY A 23 -15.08 36.70 34.77
C GLY A 23 -15.04 35.22 34.38
N PHE A 24 -14.26 34.87 33.35
CA PHE A 24 -14.09 33.48 32.92
C PHE A 24 -13.40 32.64 33.99
N LYS A 25 -12.27 33.10 34.54
CA LYS A 25 -11.54 32.40 35.61
C LYS A 25 -12.44 32.12 36.81
N LYS A 26 -13.24 33.11 37.24
CA LYS A 26 -14.21 32.95 38.33
C LYS A 26 -15.26 31.89 38.02
N THR A 27 -15.74 31.83 36.78
CA THR A 27 -16.79 30.88 36.36
C THR A 27 -16.33 29.43 36.43
N ILE A 28 -15.08 29.14 36.07
CA ILE A 28 -14.52 27.79 36.08
C ILE A 28 -13.55 27.53 37.25
N ASN A 29 -13.57 28.40 38.27
CA ASN A 29 -12.76 28.30 39.49
C ASN A 29 -11.23 28.25 39.26
N ILE A 30 -10.72 28.95 38.24
CA ILE A 30 -9.28 29.18 38.10
C ILE A 30 -8.84 30.23 39.14
N PRO A 31 -7.83 29.94 39.98
CA PRO A 31 -7.32 30.92 40.94
C PRO A 31 -6.77 32.18 40.27
N GLU A 32 -6.98 33.35 40.89
CA GLU A 32 -6.57 34.65 40.32
C GLU A 32 -5.05 34.75 40.07
N TYR A 33 -4.23 34.04 40.84
CA TYR A 33 -2.78 34.03 40.67
C TYR A 33 -2.30 33.28 39.42
N VAL A 34 -3.16 32.46 38.79
CA VAL A 34 -2.84 31.77 37.54
C VAL A 34 -2.85 32.80 36.43
N THR A 35 -1.76 32.89 35.68
CA THR A 35 -1.63 33.84 34.58
C THR A 35 -1.78 33.13 33.24
N PHE A 36 -2.39 33.82 32.29
CA PHE A 36 -2.42 33.42 30.89
C PHE A 36 -1.27 34.11 30.16
N LYS A 37 -0.72 33.44 29.15
CA LYS A 37 0.34 33.95 28.29
C LYS A 37 -0.16 35.11 27.45
N ASN A 38 -1.40 35.05 26.97
CA ASN A 38 -2.01 36.12 26.20
C ASN A 38 -2.73 37.13 27.09
N LYS A 39 -2.71 38.40 26.66
CA LYS A 39 -3.43 39.50 27.34
C LYS A 39 -4.94 39.42 27.16
N ASP A 40 -5.38 38.86 26.04
CA ASP A 40 -6.78 38.72 25.66
C ASP A 40 -7.11 37.23 25.57
N LEU A 41 -8.28 36.83 26.04
CA LEU A 41 -8.75 35.45 25.98
C LEU A 41 -9.71 35.27 24.82
N TYR A 42 -9.33 34.42 23.87
CA TYR A 42 -10.16 34.04 22.73
C TYR A 42 -10.53 32.57 22.84
N MET A 43 -11.80 32.27 23.04
CA MET A 43 -12.30 30.93 23.27
C MET A 43 -12.84 30.31 21.98
N PRO A 44 -12.36 29.12 21.59
CA PRO A 44 -12.71 28.50 20.32
C PRO A 44 -14.07 27.80 20.42
N ILE A 45 -14.96 28.04 19.46
CA ILE A 45 -16.26 27.37 19.38
C ILE A 45 -16.62 27.05 17.93
N SER A 46 -17.26 25.91 17.69
CA SER A 46 -17.71 25.54 16.35
C SER A 46 -18.79 26.50 15.83
N SER A 47 -18.60 26.99 14.60
CA SER A 47 -19.61 27.78 13.90
C SER A 47 -20.93 27.02 13.68
N GLU A 48 -20.89 25.69 13.54
CA GLU A 48 -22.08 24.85 13.40
C GLU A 48 -22.98 24.90 14.63
N TYR A 49 -22.38 24.96 15.84
CA TYR A 49 -23.14 25.07 17.07
C TYR A 49 -23.85 26.42 17.17
N ILE A 50 -23.13 27.52 16.89
CA ILE A 50 -23.70 28.87 16.94
C ILE A 50 -24.86 29.00 15.95
N THR A 51 -24.64 28.56 14.71
CA THR A 51 -25.67 28.63 13.65
C THR A 51 -26.89 27.76 13.97
N SER A 52 -26.70 26.57 14.53
CA SER A 52 -27.81 25.67 14.89
C SER A 52 -28.66 26.16 16.07
N ASN A 53 -28.12 27.04 16.92
CA ASN A 53 -28.80 27.52 18.13
C ASN A 53 -29.09 29.03 18.10
N VAL A 54 -28.88 29.70 16.97
CA VAL A 54 -29.03 31.16 16.84
C VAL A 54 -30.42 31.69 17.22
N ASN A 55 -31.46 30.87 17.02
CA ASN A 55 -32.84 31.22 17.35
C ASN A 55 -33.26 30.85 18.79
N ASP A 56 -32.35 30.24 19.57
CA ASP A 56 -32.59 29.82 20.95
C ASP A 56 -31.84 30.77 21.91
N GLU A 57 -32.52 31.83 22.35
CA GLU A 57 -31.93 32.85 23.22
C GLU A 57 -31.35 32.29 24.52
N ILE A 58 -31.94 31.22 25.07
CA ILE A 58 -31.50 30.64 26.34
C ILE A 58 -30.16 29.93 26.14
N LYS A 59 -30.04 29.13 25.08
CA LYS A 59 -28.77 28.46 24.74
C LYS A 59 -27.69 29.44 24.33
N MET A 60 -28.05 30.51 23.62
CA MET A 60 -27.10 31.56 23.23
C MET A 60 -26.58 32.36 24.42
N LYS A 61 -27.39 32.54 25.47
CA LYS A 61 -26.97 33.20 26.72
C LYS A 61 -26.17 32.27 27.64
N ASN A 62 -26.34 30.95 27.54
CA ASN A 62 -25.71 29.95 28.40
C ASN A 62 -24.95 28.91 27.57
N LEU A 63 -23.83 29.32 26.96
CA LEU A 63 -22.99 28.43 26.15
C LEU A 63 -22.33 27.34 27.02
N PRO A 64 -22.61 26.05 26.78
CA PRO A 64 -22.00 24.98 27.56
C PRO A 64 -20.48 24.92 27.38
N ILE A 65 -19.74 24.83 28.49
CA ILE A 65 -18.25 24.79 28.50
C ILE A 65 -17.68 23.70 27.59
N TYR A 66 -18.43 22.60 27.48
CA TYR A 66 -18.13 21.45 26.66
C TYR A 66 -17.83 21.80 25.18
N TYR A 67 -18.51 22.77 24.57
CA TYR A 67 -18.23 23.16 23.17
C TYR A 67 -16.90 23.90 23.03
N PHE A 68 -16.48 24.61 24.08
CA PHE A 68 -15.16 25.23 24.10
C PHE A 68 -14.06 24.19 24.29
N ILE A 69 -14.30 23.14 25.09
CA ILE A 69 -13.37 22.01 25.23
C ILE A 69 -13.15 21.35 23.86
N GLU A 70 -14.23 21.04 23.13
CA GLU A 70 -14.16 20.50 21.76
C GLU A 70 -13.34 21.42 20.85
N GLY A 71 -13.62 22.73 20.87
CA GLY A 71 -12.87 23.74 20.11
C GLY A 71 -11.38 23.77 20.45
N MET A 72 -11.01 23.67 21.72
CA MET A 72 -9.61 23.67 22.16
C MET A 72 -8.85 22.45 21.64
N PHE A 73 -9.46 21.26 21.69
CA PHE A 73 -8.84 20.06 21.12
C PHE A 73 -8.71 20.14 19.60
N ILE A 74 -9.70 20.70 18.90
CA ILE A 74 -9.57 20.97 17.46
C ILE A 74 -8.39 21.94 17.20
N CYS A 75 -8.23 22.98 18.02
CA CYS A 75 -7.09 23.91 17.91
C CYS A 75 -5.74 23.19 18.10
N PHE A 76 -5.60 22.32 19.10
CA PHE A 76 -4.38 21.52 19.28
C PHE A 76 -4.08 20.60 18.10
N ALA A 77 -5.12 20.05 17.47
CA ALA A 77 -4.97 19.17 16.32
C ALA A 77 -4.49 19.93 15.07
N CYS A 78 -5.06 21.11 14.83
CA CYS A 78 -4.91 21.81 13.55
C CYS A 78 -3.65 22.67 13.46
N ASP A 79 -3.21 23.26 14.57
CA ASP A 79 -2.00 24.08 14.60
C ASP A 79 -1.37 24.08 16.00
N GLU A 80 -0.29 23.31 16.16
CA GLU A 80 0.47 23.24 17.42
C GLU A 80 1.02 24.61 17.86
N LYS A 81 1.25 25.52 16.90
CA LYS A 81 1.81 26.87 17.15
C LYS A 81 0.73 27.94 17.30
N LEU A 82 -0.55 27.56 17.32
CA LEU A 82 -1.63 28.51 17.52
C LEU A 82 -1.38 29.29 18.82
N ARG A 83 -1.43 30.62 18.71
CA ARG A 83 -1.09 31.58 19.78
C ARG A 83 -1.78 31.28 21.12
N PHE A 84 -2.97 30.69 21.08
CA PHE A 84 -3.83 30.47 22.25
C PHE A 84 -3.66 29.09 22.91
N ASN A 85 -2.91 28.16 22.29
CA ASN A 85 -2.79 26.78 22.78
C ASN A 85 -2.22 26.68 24.20
N ASP A 86 -1.28 27.56 24.57
CA ASP A 86 -0.71 27.58 25.92
C ASP A 86 -1.79 27.91 26.97
N ASP A 87 -2.67 28.86 26.67
CA ASP A 87 -3.76 29.25 27.56
C ASP A 87 -4.85 28.18 27.61
N TYR A 88 -5.17 27.56 26.47
CA TYR A 88 -6.09 26.43 26.41
C TYR A 88 -5.59 25.25 27.24
N GLY A 89 -4.30 24.96 27.19
CA GLY A 89 -3.67 23.94 28.02
C GLY A 89 -3.90 24.21 29.50
N VAL A 90 -3.63 25.44 29.96
CA VAL A 90 -3.90 25.85 31.35
C VAL A 90 -5.38 25.69 31.68
N ILE A 91 -6.29 26.20 30.86
CA ILE A 91 -7.74 26.16 31.11
C ILE A 91 -8.23 24.72 31.28
N LEU A 92 -7.81 23.80 30.41
CA LEU A 92 -8.23 22.40 30.46
C LEU A 92 -7.79 21.71 31.76
N THR A 93 -6.67 22.09 32.37
CA THR A 93 -6.26 21.53 33.68
C THR A 93 -7.22 21.88 34.83
N TYR A 94 -8.01 22.95 34.69
CA TYR A 94 -8.99 23.39 35.69
C TYR A 94 -10.42 22.93 35.39
N ILE A 95 -10.67 22.33 34.22
CA ILE A 95 -11.98 21.78 33.88
C ILE A 95 -11.99 20.29 34.23
N PRO A 96 -12.78 19.86 35.23
CA PRO A 96 -12.84 18.46 35.62
C PRO A 96 -13.28 17.58 34.44
N ASN A 97 -12.63 16.43 34.28
CA ASN A 97 -12.97 15.42 33.29
C ASN A 97 -12.98 15.92 31.83
N ALA A 98 -12.20 16.97 31.50
CA ALA A 98 -12.13 17.49 30.13
C ALA A 98 -11.66 16.41 29.13
N GLU A 99 -10.65 15.62 29.50
CA GLU A 99 -10.15 14.51 28.68
C GLU A 99 -11.20 13.39 28.54
N GLU A 100 -11.82 12.97 29.65
CA GLU A 100 -12.86 11.92 29.64
C GLU A 100 -14.08 12.34 28.82
N SER A 101 -14.50 13.60 28.96
CA SER A 101 -15.59 14.18 28.16
C SER A 101 -15.25 14.13 26.68
N THR A 102 -14.01 14.45 26.31
CA THR A 102 -13.52 14.41 24.93
C THR A 102 -13.45 12.98 24.39
N LYS A 103 -13.00 12.02 25.20
CA LYS A 103 -13.05 10.58 24.87
C LYS A 103 -14.49 10.13 24.60
N GLY A 104 -15.45 10.61 25.40
CA GLY A 104 -16.89 10.39 25.17
C GLY A 104 -17.39 10.94 23.83
N LEU A 105 -16.85 12.08 23.38
CA LEU A 105 -17.17 12.63 22.07
C LEU A 105 -16.62 11.85 20.92
N ILE A 106 -15.35 11.48 21.01
CA ILE A 106 -14.69 10.66 20.00
C ILE A 106 -15.52 9.39 19.80
N ALA A 107 -15.94 8.73 20.89
CA ALA A 107 -16.80 7.55 20.82
C ALA A 107 -18.16 7.84 20.15
N ASN A 108 -18.80 8.97 20.42
CA ASN A 108 -20.06 9.34 19.76
C ASN A 108 -19.86 9.63 18.27
N ARG A 109 -18.79 10.34 17.88
CA ARG A 109 -18.47 10.63 16.48
C ARG A 109 -18.21 9.34 15.70
N ILE A 110 -17.49 8.38 16.29
CA ILE A 110 -17.29 7.06 15.68
C ILE A 110 -18.62 6.33 15.49
N LYS A 111 -19.50 6.33 16.49
CA LYS A 111 -20.85 5.72 16.38
C LYS A 111 -21.72 6.37 15.31
N GLU A 112 -21.56 7.67 15.10
CA GLU A 112 -22.25 8.46 14.08
C GLU A 112 -21.59 8.38 12.68
N ASP A 113 -20.56 7.54 12.51
CA ASP A 113 -19.72 7.43 11.31
C ASP A 113 -19.04 8.75 10.88
N ARG A 114 -18.84 9.66 11.83
CA ARG A 114 -18.11 10.93 11.66
C ARG A 114 -16.63 10.74 11.97
N LEU A 115 -15.99 9.84 11.24
CA LEU A 115 -14.62 9.39 11.53
C LEU A 115 -13.59 10.52 11.43
N GLU A 116 -13.69 11.43 10.46
CA GLU A 116 -12.76 12.57 10.36
C GLU A 116 -12.80 13.49 11.59
N ASP A 117 -13.98 13.70 12.16
CA ASP A 117 -14.12 14.53 13.36
C ASP A 117 -13.56 13.81 14.59
N ALA A 118 -13.81 12.50 14.69
CA ALA A 118 -13.20 11.67 15.72
C ALA A 118 -11.67 11.70 15.62
N TYR A 119 -11.13 11.58 14.40
CA TYR A 119 -9.70 11.63 14.12
C TYR A 119 -9.07 12.98 14.52
N VAL A 120 -9.70 14.10 14.16
CA VAL A 120 -9.24 15.44 14.57
C VAL A 120 -9.23 15.58 16.10
N LEU A 121 -10.28 15.12 16.78
CA LEU A 121 -10.34 15.17 18.24
C LEU A 121 -9.30 14.25 18.90
N LEU A 122 -9.09 13.04 18.39
CA LEU A 122 -8.03 12.14 18.83
C LEU A 122 -6.66 12.78 18.68
N LYS A 123 -6.43 13.46 17.55
CA LYS A 123 -5.17 14.15 17.29
C LYS A 123 -4.96 15.28 18.29
N GLY A 124 -5.97 16.10 18.51
CA GLY A 124 -5.96 17.17 19.51
C GLY A 124 -5.67 16.66 20.91
N LEU A 125 -6.38 15.60 21.31
CA LEU A 125 -6.20 14.95 22.60
C LEU A 125 -4.79 14.39 22.77
N TYR A 126 -4.26 13.72 21.75
CA TYR A 126 -2.88 13.24 21.75
C TYR A 126 -1.87 14.38 21.85
N LYS A 127 -2.05 15.49 21.12
CA LYS A 127 -1.15 16.64 21.21
C LYS A 127 -1.17 17.29 22.60
N TYR A 128 -2.29 17.19 23.32
CA TYR A 128 -2.42 17.65 24.69
C TYR A 128 -1.78 16.70 25.72
N ASN A 129 -2.19 15.43 25.76
CA ASN A 129 -1.82 14.51 26.85
C ASN A 129 -0.64 13.57 26.53
N ARG A 130 -0.27 13.43 25.25
CA ARG A 130 0.82 12.57 24.75
C ARG A 130 0.65 11.08 25.12
N GLU A 131 -0.57 10.64 25.38
CA GLU A 131 -0.87 9.24 25.70
C GLU A 131 -0.69 8.34 24.48
N GLU A 132 0.08 7.25 24.65
CA GLU A 132 0.34 6.25 23.59
C GLU A 132 -0.96 5.60 23.09
N GLU A 133 -1.88 5.27 24.00
CA GLU A 133 -3.17 4.66 23.66
C GLU A 133 -4.06 5.59 22.81
N VAL A 134 -4.00 6.91 23.03
CA VAL A 134 -4.72 7.87 22.20
C VAL A 134 -4.13 7.90 20.79
N PHE A 135 -2.81 7.83 20.67
CA PHE A 135 -2.13 7.77 19.38
C PHE A 135 -2.44 6.48 18.61
N LYS A 136 -2.50 5.34 19.31
CA LYS A 136 -2.95 4.08 18.72
C LYS A 136 -4.37 4.18 18.15
N ASN A 137 -5.29 4.76 18.91
CA ASN A 137 -6.67 4.99 18.44
C ASN A 137 -6.75 6.01 17.29
N LEU A 138 -5.85 7.00 17.25
CA LEU A 138 -5.71 7.93 16.13
C LEU A 138 -5.35 7.18 14.83
N LEU A 139 -4.33 6.32 14.87
CA LEU A 139 -3.91 5.52 13.71
C LEU A 139 -5.03 4.58 13.24
N LEU A 140 -5.67 3.87 14.17
CA LEU A 140 -6.80 2.97 13.86
C LEU A 140 -7.95 3.72 13.19
N THR A 141 -8.33 4.89 13.72
CA THR A 141 -9.38 5.72 13.13
C THR A 141 -8.96 6.24 11.75
N GLY A 142 -7.70 6.62 11.59
CA GLY A 142 -7.16 7.06 10.32
C GLY A 142 -7.16 5.96 9.25
N GLU A 143 -6.84 4.72 9.62
CA GLU A 143 -6.95 3.57 8.73
C GLU A 143 -8.40 3.32 8.31
N ALA A 144 -9.35 3.35 9.26
CA ALA A 144 -10.77 3.20 8.95
C ALA A 144 -11.30 4.28 7.98
N ILE A 145 -10.75 5.50 8.02
CA ILE A 145 -11.05 6.54 7.02
C ILE A 145 -10.42 6.19 5.68
N ARG A 146 -9.15 5.77 5.67
CA ARG A 146 -8.41 5.42 4.45
C ARG A 146 -9.07 4.28 3.67
N GLU A 147 -9.58 3.26 4.35
CA GLU A 147 -10.32 2.16 3.72
C GLU A 147 -11.56 2.67 2.94
N LYS A 148 -12.22 3.71 3.43
CA LYS A 148 -13.36 4.36 2.76
C LYS A 148 -12.94 5.40 1.72
N ASN A 149 -11.80 6.04 1.92
CA ASN A 149 -11.28 7.12 1.09
C ASN A 149 -9.75 7.02 0.98
N SER A 150 -9.28 6.43 -0.12
CA SER A 150 -7.86 6.20 -0.37
C SER A 150 -7.01 7.48 -0.38
N GLU A 151 -7.59 8.65 -0.66
CA GLU A 151 -6.87 9.93 -0.60
C GLU A 151 -6.37 10.28 0.80
N PHE A 152 -7.01 9.73 1.85
CA PHE A 152 -6.62 9.93 3.24
C PHE A 152 -5.27 9.28 3.58
N LYS A 153 -4.75 8.41 2.71
CA LYS A 153 -3.40 7.86 2.80
C LYS A 153 -2.35 8.93 3.11
N SER A 154 -2.39 10.07 2.41
CA SER A 154 -1.43 11.17 2.61
C SER A 154 -1.43 11.72 4.05
N VAL A 155 -2.62 11.80 4.66
CA VAL A 155 -2.83 12.25 6.03
C VAL A 155 -2.30 11.21 7.02
N LEU A 156 -2.69 9.95 6.82
CA LEU A 156 -2.30 8.85 7.69
C LEU A 156 -0.81 8.56 7.65
N SER A 157 -0.16 8.67 6.48
CA SER A 157 1.29 8.46 6.34
C SER A 157 2.12 9.39 7.22
N GLU A 158 1.72 10.65 7.42
CA GLU A 158 2.43 11.56 8.34
C GLU A 158 2.39 11.05 9.79
N ASP A 159 1.23 10.54 10.23
CA ASP A 159 1.08 10.00 11.59
C ASP A 159 1.75 8.64 11.75
N ILE A 160 1.75 7.80 10.73
CA ILE A 160 2.51 6.54 10.73
C ILE A 160 4.00 6.84 10.98
N GLU A 161 4.57 7.79 10.25
CA GLU A 161 5.99 8.14 10.40
C GLU A 161 6.26 8.82 11.76
N GLU A 162 5.38 9.69 12.25
CA GLU A 162 5.45 10.22 13.62
C GLU A 162 5.44 9.07 14.65
N GLY A 163 4.59 8.06 14.43
CA GLY A 163 4.47 6.87 15.26
C GLY A 163 5.75 6.04 15.33
N LYS A 164 6.32 5.70 14.17
CA LYS A 164 7.59 4.95 14.07
C LYS A 164 8.74 5.67 14.78
N ILE A 165 8.80 7.00 14.68
CA ILE A 165 9.84 7.81 15.30
C ILE A 165 9.67 7.88 16.82
N LYS A 166 8.46 8.13 17.30
CA LYS A 166 8.19 8.39 18.73
C LYS A 166 8.06 7.12 19.55
N PHE A 167 7.45 6.08 19.01
CA PHE A 167 7.09 4.88 19.76
C PHE A 167 7.87 3.67 19.26
N LYS A 168 9.03 3.44 19.88
CA LYS A 168 9.98 2.38 19.48
C LYS A 168 9.35 0.98 19.39
N ASN A 169 8.34 0.70 20.21
CA ASN A 169 7.72 -0.63 20.34
C ASN A 169 6.25 -0.67 19.93
N MET A 170 5.75 0.35 19.23
CA MET A 170 4.37 0.35 18.74
C MET A 170 4.28 -0.39 17.41
N PRO A 171 3.56 -1.51 17.32
CA PRO A 171 3.45 -2.28 16.08
C PRO A 171 2.55 -1.61 15.03
N GLU A 172 1.48 -0.92 15.44
CA GLU A 172 0.41 -0.41 14.56
C GLU A 172 0.88 0.45 13.38
N PRO A 173 1.84 1.40 13.52
CA PRO A 173 2.38 2.14 12.40
C PRO A 173 2.90 1.25 11.26
N TYR A 174 3.55 0.14 11.61
CA TYR A 174 4.12 -0.79 10.63
C TYR A 174 3.04 -1.60 9.93
N LEU A 175 1.99 -2.01 10.66
CA LEU A 175 0.84 -2.70 10.06
C LEU A 175 0.16 -1.80 9.02
N TYR A 176 -0.20 -0.58 9.40
CA TYR A 176 -0.93 0.31 8.50
C TYR A 176 -0.06 0.76 7.32
N ASN A 177 1.27 0.92 7.51
CA ASN A 177 2.15 1.17 6.38
C ASN A 177 2.23 -0.03 5.42
N ALA A 178 2.25 -1.25 5.94
CA ALA A 178 2.23 -2.45 5.10
C ALA A 178 0.94 -2.53 4.27
N LEU A 179 -0.22 -2.17 4.83
CA LEU A 179 -1.49 -2.13 4.10
C LEU A 179 -1.46 -1.08 2.98
N ILE A 180 -0.92 0.10 3.26
CA ILE A 180 -0.74 1.15 2.26
C ILE A 180 0.14 0.68 1.10
N LEU A 181 1.31 0.09 1.41
CA LEU A 181 2.25 -0.41 0.41
C LEU A 181 1.65 -1.56 -0.41
N ARG A 182 0.90 -2.46 0.24
CA ARG A 182 0.14 -3.52 -0.44
C ARG A 182 -0.85 -2.95 -1.44
N ASP A 183 -1.61 -1.93 -1.04
CA ASP A 183 -2.60 -1.29 -1.92
C ASP A 183 -1.94 -0.52 -3.08
N ASP A 184 -0.70 -0.07 -2.91
CA ASP A 184 0.13 0.50 -3.98
C ASP A 184 0.79 -0.56 -4.89
N GLY A 185 0.69 -1.85 -4.55
CA GLY A 185 1.36 -2.93 -5.25
C GLY A 185 2.84 -3.14 -4.90
N ASP A 186 3.35 -2.46 -3.86
CA ASP A 186 4.72 -2.61 -3.39
C ASP A 186 4.82 -3.71 -2.31
N PHE A 187 4.68 -4.96 -2.75
CA PHE A 187 4.62 -6.11 -1.84
C PHE A 187 5.96 -6.42 -1.16
N ILE A 188 7.08 -6.05 -1.79
CA ILE A 188 8.42 -6.21 -1.21
C ILE A 188 8.55 -5.33 0.03
N ASN A 189 8.28 -4.03 -0.07
CA ASN A 189 8.36 -3.14 1.09
C ASN A 189 7.23 -3.42 2.09
N ALA A 190 6.03 -3.81 1.62
CA ALA A 190 4.95 -4.23 2.52
C ALA A 190 5.39 -5.40 3.41
N LYS A 191 6.13 -6.38 2.86
CA LYS A 191 6.68 -7.51 3.63
C LYS A 191 7.69 -7.06 4.68
N GLU A 192 8.53 -6.07 4.38
CA GLU A 192 9.46 -5.51 5.36
C GLU A 192 8.74 -4.87 6.54
N GLU A 193 7.68 -4.11 6.27
CA GLU A 193 6.81 -3.51 7.28
C GLU A 193 6.06 -4.57 8.11
N ILE A 194 5.56 -5.64 7.49
CA ILE A 194 4.99 -6.78 8.23
C ILE A 194 6.01 -7.44 9.17
N ASN A 195 7.25 -7.64 8.71
CA ASN A 195 8.30 -8.18 9.58
C ASN A 195 8.57 -7.26 10.76
N ALA A 196 8.59 -5.94 10.53
CA ALA A 196 8.73 -4.96 11.59
C ALA A 196 7.55 -5.01 12.57
N TYR A 197 6.30 -5.06 12.06
CA TYR A 197 5.08 -5.23 12.86
C TYR A 197 5.18 -6.41 13.83
N LEU A 198 5.57 -7.59 13.32
CA LEU A 198 5.73 -8.79 14.13
C LEU A 198 6.85 -8.66 15.17
N ASN A 199 7.99 -8.07 14.77
CA ASN A 199 9.12 -7.82 15.67
C ASN A 199 8.79 -6.84 16.79
N LYS A 200 7.78 -5.96 16.60
CA LYS A 200 7.27 -5.05 17.64
C LYS A 200 6.18 -5.67 18.52
N GLY A 201 5.88 -6.96 18.37
CA GLY A 201 4.87 -7.66 19.17
C GLY A 201 3.45 -7.52 18.61
N GLY A 202 3.33 -7.24 17.31
CA GLY A 202 2.05 -7.24 16.61
C GLY A 202 1.29 -8.56 16.77
N VAL A 203 -0.01 -8.47 17.02
CA VAL A 203 -0.90 -9.62 17.21
C VAL A 203 -1.33 -10.16 15.85
N LYS A 204 -1.27 -11.49 15.68
CA LYS A 204 -1.81 -12.17 14.49
C LYS A 204 -3.25 -12.59 14.77
N THR A 205 -4.19 -11.71 14.45
CA THR A 205 -5.59 -12.12 14.29
C THR A 205 -5.74 -12.91 13.00
N GLU A 206 -6.85 -13.63 12.83
CA GLU A 206 -7.13 -14.39 11.60
C GLU A 206 -7.08 -13.49 10.35
N ASP A 207 -7.71 -12.31 10.41
CA ASP A 207 -7.68 -11.33 9.32
C ASP A 207 -6.25 -10.83 9.00
N ILE A 208 -5.46 -10.56 10.03
CA ILE A 208 -4.07 -10.11 9.86
C ILE A 208 -3.20 -11.24 9.31
N GLU A 209 -3.43 -12.48 9.74
CA GLU A 209 -2.70 -13.64 9.25
C GLU A 209 -2.95 -13.87 7.75
N GLN A 210 -4.20 -13.70 7.30
CA GLN A 210 -4.53 -13.75 5.88
C GLN A 210 -3.78 -12.66 5.10
N ILE A 211 -3.81 -11.41 5.57
CA ILE A 211 -3.10 -10.29 4.93
C ILE A 211 -1.59 -10.55 4.85
N ILE A 212 -0.99 -11.08 5.93
CA ILE A 212 0.42 -11.43 5.98
C ILE A 212 0.75 -12.51 4.95
N ASN A 213 -0.10 -13.53 4.82
CA ASN A 213 0.10 -14.60 3.86
C ASN A 213 0.01 -14.07 2.42
N ASP A 214 -0.98 -13.24 2.12
CA ASP A 214 -1.15 -12.63 0.80
C ASP A 214 0.07 -11.79 0.42
N ILE A 215 0.53 -10.91 1.31
CA ILE A 215 1.73 -10.08 1.11
C ILE A 215 2.97 -10.96 0.89
N ASN A 216 3.14 -11.99 1.73
CA ASN A 216 4.29 -12.87 1.64
C ASN A 216 4.34 -13.63 0.33
N ASN A 217 3.19 -14.11 -0.15
CA ASN A 217 3.07 -14.89 -1.37
C ASN A 217 3.40 -14.06 -2.61
N VAL A 218 2.83 -12.86 -2.72
CA VAL A 218 3.10 -11.97 -3.86
C VAL A 218 4.55 -11.49 -3.84
N SER A 219 5.06 -11.06 -2.68
CA SER A 219 6.47 -10.67 -2.52
C SER A 219 7.43 -11.82 -2.85
N GLN A 220 7.09 -13.04 -2.46
CA GLN A 220 7.89 -14.23 -2.78
C GLN A 220 7.88 -14.54 -4.27
N TYR A 221 6.72 -14.42 -4.92
CA TYR A 221 6.56 -14.60 -6.36
C TYR A 221 7.41 -13.59 -7.15
N GLU A 222 7.27 -12.28 -6.87
CA GLU A 222 8.01 -11.20 -7.54
C GLU A 222 9.52 -11.41 -7.42
N LYS A 223 9.99 -11.64 -6.20
CA LYS A 223 11.41 -11.88 -5.93
C LYS A 223 11.94 -13.16 -6.59
N ALA A 224 11.10 -14.18 -6.75
CA ALA A 224 11.50 -15.39 -7.45
C ALA A 224 11.71 -15.11 -8.95
N ILE A 225 10.83 -14.31 -9.57
CA ILE A 225 10.95 -13.92 -10.98
C ILE A 225 12.24 -13.14 -11.22
N GLU A 226 12.56 -12.17 -10.36
CA GLU A 226 13.81 -11.40 -10.45
C GLU A 226 15.06 -12.30 -10.42
N LEU A 227 15.01 -13.40 -9.67
CA LEU A 227 16.12 -14.32 -9.49
C LEU A 227 16.26 -15.38 -10.59
N LEU A 228 15.31 -15.50 -11.52
CA LEU A 228 15.29 -16.59 -12.50
C LEU A 228 16.57 -16.67 -13.33
N ASN A 229 17.13 -15.52 -13.72
CA ASN A 229 18.34 -15.48 -14.57
C ASN A 229 19.63 -15.53 -13.76
N GLU A 230 19.65 -14.96 -12.56
CA GLU A 230 20.89 -14.86 -11.75
C GLU A 230 21.11 -16.06 -10.83
N LYS A 231 20.03 -16.58 -10.23
CA LYS A 231 20.04 -17.63 -9.20
C LYS A 231 18.82 -18.56 -9.37
N PRO A 232 18.74 -19.29 -10.50
CA PRO A 232 17.58 -20.13 -10.83
C PRO A 232 17.24 -21.17 -9.76
N GLU A 233 18.22 -21.75 -9.05
CA GLU A 233 17.96 -22.70 -7.97
C GLU A 233 17.15 -22.06 -6.82
N LYS A 234 17.50 -20.81 -6.48
CA LYS A 234 16.80 -20.06 -5.43
C LYS A 234 15.42 -19.62 -5.89
N ALA A 235 15.27 -19.20 -7.15
CA ALA A 235 13.97 -18.88 -7.74
C ALA A 235 13.02 -20.09 -7.68
N ILE A 236 13.49 -21.26 -8.09
CA ILE A 236 12.72 -22.51 -8.02
C ILE A 236 12.32 -22.83 -6.58
N GLN A 237 13.25 -22.74 -5.62
CA GLN A 237 12.96 -22.99 -4.21
C GLN A 237 11.85 -22.07 -3.67
N MET A 238 11.77 -20.83 -4.18
CA MET A 238 10.73 -19.87 -3.80
C MET A 238 9.41 -20.10 -4.54
N LEU A 239 9.42 -20.62 -5.77
CA LEU A 239 8.20 -20.88 -6.54
C LEU A 239 7.48 -22.17 -6.11
N LEU A 240 8.22 -23.21 -5.70
CA LEU A 240 7.64 -24.52 -5.36
C LEU A 240 6.52 -24.45 -4.31
N PRO A 241 6.67 -23.77 -3.15
CA PRO A 241 5.59 -23.69 -2.16
C PRO A 241 4.36 -22.93 -2.68
N LEU A 242 4.55 -22.01 -3.63
CA LEU A 242 3.43 -21.26 -4.20
C LEU A 242 2.59 -22.14 -5.13
N VAL A 243 3.20 -23.12 -5.79
CA VAL A 243 2.45 -24.08 -6.61
C VAL A 243 1.50 -24.91 -5.75
N ASP A 244 1.94 -25.39 -4.59
CA ASP A 244 1.09 -26.17 -3.67
C ASP A 244 -0.11 -25.34 -3.15
N GLN A 245 0.04 -24.01 -3.08
CA GLN A 245 -1.02 -23.12 -2.63
C GLN A 245 -1.93 -22.62 -3.76
N PHE A 246 -1.38 -22.49 -4.97
CA PHE A 246 -2.04 -21.89 -6.13
C PHE A 246 -1.93 -22.84 -7.34
N GLU A 247 -2.37 -24.09 -7.16
CA GLU A 247 -2.27 -25.17 -8.15
C GLU A 247 -2.93 -24.84 -9.50
N GLU A 248 -3.89 -23.90 -9.51
CA GLU A 248 -4.61 -23.46 -10.73
C GLU A 248 -3.96 -22.23 -11.39
N ASN A 249 -2.78 -21.78 -10.95
CA ASN A 249 -2.08 -20.66 -11.57
C ASN A 249 -1.04 -21.16 -12.58
N PRO A 250 -1.30 -21.08 -13.90
CA PRO A 250 -0.42 -21.61 -14.93
C PRO A 250 0.93 -20.87 -15.00
N LEU A 251 1.01 -19.62 -14.55
CA LEU A 251 2.24 -18.82 -14.58
C LEU A 251 3.28 -19.34 -13.57
N LEU A 252 2.87 -19.92 -12.44
CA LEU A 252 3.82 -20.50 -11.49
C LEU A 252 4.58 -21.68 -12.11
N TYR A 253 3.87 -22.53 -12.84
CA TYR A 253 4.46 -23.64 -13.59
C TYR A 253 5.36 -23.15 -14.72
N TYR A 254 4.96 -22.09 -15.43
CA TYR A 254 5.78 -21.44 -16.45
C TYR A 254 7.11 -20.94 -15.87
N TYR A 255 7.09 -20.17 -14.78
CA TYR A 255 8.32 -19.64 -14.19
C TYR A 255 9.20 -20.73 -13.57
N LEU A 256 8.60 -21.80 -13.00
CA LEU A 256 9.36 -22.98 -12.61
C LEU A 256 10.10 -23.60 -13.80
N ALA A 257 9.42 -23.72 -14.94
CA ALA A 257 10.04 -24.25 -16.15
C ALA A 257 11.18 -23.37 -16.67
N VAL A 258 11.01 -22.04 -16.68
CA VAL A 258 12.08 -21.10 -17.02
C VAL A 258 13.27 -21.29 -16.08
N GLY A 259 13.02 -21.44 -14.77
CA GLY A 259 14.06 -21.75 -13.80
C GLY A 259 14.81 -23.05 -14.11
N TYR A 260 14.09 -24.15 -14.40
CA TYR A 260 14.71 -25.43 -14.74
C TYR A 260 15.46 -25.40 -16.07
N ARG A 261 14.96 -24.66 -17.06
CA ARG A 261 15.66 -24.43 -18.33
C ARG A 261 16.96 -23.66 -18.11
N ASN A 262 16.97 -22.65 -17.24
CA ASN A 262 18.18 -21.90 -16.88
C ASN A 262 19.20 -22.77 -16.12
N LEU A 263 18.78 -23.91 -15.55
CA LEU A 263 19.64 -24.97 -15.01
C LEU A 263 20.00 -26.05 -16.03
N GLU A 264 19.66 -25.84 -17.31
CA GLU A 264 19.80 -26.81 -18.40
C GLU A 264 19.08 -28.15 -18.16
N ASN A 265 18.09 -28.17 -17.26
CA ASN A 265 17.23 -29.34 -16.99
C ASN A 265 15.95 -29.25 -17.82
N TYR A 266 16.12 -29.44 -19.12
CA TYR A 266 15.07 -29.24 -20.11
C TYR A 266 13.90 -30.23 -19.97
N GLU A 267 14.16 -31.46 -19.54
CA GLU A 267 13.11 -32.46 -19.31
C GLU A 267 12.16 -32.02 -18.18
N LYS A 268 12.72 -31.49 -17.09
CA LYS A 268 11.91 -31.00 -15.98
C LYS A 268 11.21 -29.69 -16.31
N ALA A 269 11.83 -28.83 -17.13
CA ALA A 269 11.17 -27.66 -17.67
C ALA A 269 9.94 -28.04 -18.51
N ILE A 270 10.09 -29.00 -19.45
CA ILE A 270 8.97 -29.53 -20.26
C ILE A 270 7.88 -30.14 -19.38
N TYR A 271 8.24 -30.87 -18.31
CA TYR A 271 7.26 -31.39 -17.36
C TYR A 271 6.37 -30.27 -16.80
N TYR A 272 6.96 -29.19 -16.28
CA TYR A 272 6.18 -28.07 -15.72
C TYR A 272 5.44 -27.25 -16.79
N LEU A 273 5.99 -27.07 -17.98
CA LEU A 273 5.27 -26.41 -19.08
C LEU A 273 4.02 -27.19 -19.49
N ASN A 274 4.08 -28.53 -19.48
CA ASN A 274 2.90 -29.36 -19.73
C ASN A 274 1.86 -29.25 -18.62
N GLN A 275 2.27 -29.07 -17.35
CA GLN A 275 1.33 -28.74 -16.27
C GLN A 275 0.67 -27.38 -16.53
N SER A 276 1.46 -26.35 -16.89
CA SER A 276 0.95 -25.02 -17.24
C SER A 276 -0.09 -25.08 -18.38
N ILE A 277 0.21 -25.77 -19.48
CA ILE A 277 -0.72 -25.96 -20.61
C ILE A 277 -1.99 -26.73 -20.22
N SER A 278 -1.89 -27.68 -19.29
CA SER A 278 -3.06 -28.46 -18.86
C SER A 278 -4.09 -27.62 -18.11
N ILE A 279 -3.62 -26.54 -17.48
CA ILE A 279 -4.47 -25.54 -16.81
C ILE A 279 -4.94 -24.51 -17.84
N GLU A 280 -4.02 -23.87 -18.56
CA GLU A 280 -4.32 -22.88 -19.57
C GLU A 280 -3.49 -23.08 -20.85
N SER A 281 -4.15 -23.60 -21.88
CA SER A 281 -3.49 -23.94 -23.16
C SER A 281 -3.16 -22.74 -24.08
N GLY A 282 -3.61 -21.53 -23.72
CA GLY A 282 -3.54 -20.34 -24.58
C GLY A 282 -2.34 -19.41 -24.34
N ILE A 283 -1.48 -19.72 -23.38
CA ILE A 283 -0.37 -18.84 -22.99
C ILE A 283 0.77 -18.96 -24.01
N LEU A 284 0.99 -17.90 -24.79
CA LEU A 284 1.97 -17.85 -25.87
C LEU A 284 3.38 -18.15 -25.37
N GLU A 285 3.75 -17.58 -24.22
CA GLU A 285 5.05 -17.72 -23.58
C GLU A 285 5.35 -19.19 -23.23
N VAL A 286 4.34 -19.93 -22.76
CA VAL A 286 4.46 -21.35 -22.43
C VAL A 286 4.69 -22.18 -23.68
N VAL A 287 3.95 -21.90 -24.76
CA VAL A 287 4.11 -22.59 -26.05
C VAL A 287 5.48 -22.31 -26.65
N ASN A 288 5.96 -21.06 -26.58
CA ASN A 288 7.30 -20.70 -27.04
C ASN A 288 8.39 -21.41 -26.22
N GLU A 289 8.28 -21.40 -24.88
CA GLU A 289 9.23 -22.06 -24.00
C GLU A 289 9.28 -23.58 -24.20
N LEU A 290 8.15 -24.24 -24.54
CA LEU A 290 8.17 -25.65 -24.95
C LEU A 290 9.04 -25.85 -26.18
N GLY A 291 8.88 -24.99 -27.19
CA GLY A 291 9.72 -25.01 -28.39
C GLY A 291 11.21 -24.88 -28.06
N ILE A 292 11.56 -23.92 -27.19
CA ILE A 292 12.95 -23.71 -26.74
C ILE A 292 13.50 -24.97 -26.07
N ASN A 293 12.78 -25.54 -25.11
CA ASN A 293 13.26 -26.70 -24.37
C ASN A 293 13.38 -27.96 -25.24
N TYR A 294 12.46 -28.20 -26.19
CA TYR A 294 12.60 -29.29 -27.16
C TYR A 294 13.80 -29.08 -28.09
N ALA A 295 14.07 -27.84 -28.52
CA ALA A 295 15.24 -27.52 -29.34
C ALA A 295 16.54 -27.76 -28.57
N CYS A 296 16.61 -27.39 -27.28
CA CYS A 296 17.75 -27.65 -26.40
C CYS A 296 18.02 -29.15 -26.20
N LEU A 297 16.98 -29.99 -26.21
CA LEU A 297 17.10 -31.46 -26.20
C LEU A 297 17.50 -32.06 -27.56
N GLY A 298 17.65 -31.24 -28.61
CA GLY A 298 17.91 -31.70 -29.97
C GLY A 298 16.69 -32.27 -30.69
N ASN A 299 15.50 -32.22 -30.07
CA ASN A 299 14.26 -32.64 -30.69
C ASN A 299 13.66 -31.51 -31.54
N HIS A 300 14.33 -31.21 -32.64
CA HIS A 300 14.02 -30.08 -33.50
C HIS A 300 12.67 -30.23 -34.22
N GLU A 301 12.21 -31.45 -34.52
CA GLU A 301 10.89 -31.63 -35.14
C GLU A 301 9.75 -31.22 -34.20
N GLU A 302 9.82 -31.59 -32.92
CA GLU A 302 8.82 -31.15 -31.94
C GLU A 302 8.93 -29.65 -31.65
N ALA A 303 10.15 -29.13 -31.53
CA ALA A 303 10.38 -27.70 -31.33
C ALA A 303 9.68 -26.85 -32.42
N ILE A 304 9.83 -27.25 -33.69
CA ILE A 304 9.19 -26.57 -34.83
C ILE A 304 7.66 -26.58 -34.71
N LYS A 305 7.04 -27.66 -34.21
CA LYS A 305 5.58 -27.72 -34.02
C LYS A 305 5.11 -26.67 -33.02
N TYR A 306 5.79 -26.53 -31.89
CA TYR A 306 5.47 -25.53 -30.88
C TYR A 306 5.75 -24.11 -31.37
N PHE A 307 6.92 -23.87 -31.97
CA PHE A 307 7.24 -22.56 -32.52
C PHE A 307 6.30 -22.12 -33.64
N LYS A 308 5.85 -23.02 -34.51
CA LYS A 308 4.85 -22.68 -35.54
C LYS A 308 3.53 -22.24 -34.93
N LYS A 309 3.05 -22.94 -33.88
CA LYS A 309 1.85 -22.53 -33.15
C LYS A 309 2.02 -21.14 -32.51
N ALA A 310 3.17 -20.91 -31.86
CA ALA A 310 3.46 -19.61 -31.26
C ALA A 310 3.54 -18.49 -32.33
N PHE A 311 4.21 -18.75 -33.45
CA PHE A 311 4.33 -17.83 -34.58
C PHE A 311 2.99 -17.56 -35.30
N GLU A 312 2.08 -18.54 -35.32
CA GLU A 312 0.72 -18.35 -35.83
C GLU A 312 -0.01 -17.25 -35.07
N ALA A 313 0.17 -17.21 -33.74
CA ALA A 313 -0.46 -16.24 -32.86
C ALA A 313 0.29 -14.89 -32.81
N SER A 314 1.62 -14.89 -32.75
CA SER A 314 2.40 -13.65 -32.47
C SER A 314 2.95 -12.95 -33.70
N LYS A 315 3.28 -13.69 -34.77
CA LYS A 315 4.08 -13.22 -35.91
C LYS A 315 5.43 -12.61 -35.50
N ASP A 316 6.00 -13.09 -34.39
CA ASP A 316 7.27 -12.61 -33.86
C ASP A 316 8.46 -13.08 -34.69
N VAL A 317 9.41 -12.16 -34.96
CA VAL A 317 10.64 -12.44 -35.68
C VAL A 317 11.53 -13.42 -34.90
N GLU A 318 11.61 -13.31 -33.58
CA GLU A 318 12.46 -14.17 -32.75
C GLU A 318 12.02 -15.64 -32.89
N ILE A 319 10.72 -15.90 -32.78
CA ILE A 319 10.15 -17.23 -32.96
C ILE A 319 10.41 -17.74 -34.38
N CYS A 320 10.32 -16.86 -35.39
CA CYS A 320 10.63 -17.22 -36.77
C CYS A 320 12.11 -17.62 -36.95
N THR A 321 13.04 -16.91 -36.28
CA THR A 321 14.46 -17.28 -36.28
C THR A 321 14.72 -18.61 -35.57
N ASN A 322 14.01 -18.91 -34.48
CA ASN A 322 14.09 -20.20 -33.80
C ASN A 322 13.63 -21.37 -34.70
N ILE A 323 12.57 -21.18 -35.49
CA ILE A 323 12.13 -22.15 -36.51
C ILE A 323 13.23 -22.37 -37.55
N THR A 324 13.82 -21.29 -38.06
CA THR A 324 14.94 -21.34 -39.03
C THR A 324 16.11 -22.14 -38.47
N MET A 325 16.54 -21.87 -37.23
CA MET A 325 17.64 -22.60 -36.58
C MET A 325 17.32 -24.09 -36.41
N CYS A 326 16.09 -24.44 -36.06
CA CYS A 326 15.69 -25.84 -35.95
C CYS A 326 15.76 -26.56 -37.31
N TYR A 327 15.31 -25.94 -38.41
CA TYR A 327 15.45 -26.52 -39.75
C TYR A 327 16.91 -26.68 -40.19
N MET A 328 17.77 -25.71 -39.83
CA MET A 328 19.22 -25.82 -40.07
C MET A 328 19.83 -27.02 -39.35
N ASN A 329 19.46 -27.24 -38.07
CA ASN A 329 19.96 -28.39 -37.30
C ASN A 329 19.45 -29.74 -37.84
N LEU A 330 18.27 -29.76 -38.46
CA LEU A 330 17.76 -30.94 -39.18
C LEU A 330 18.41 -31.15 -40.56
N GLY A 331 19.19 -30.18 -41.06
CA GLY A 331 19.78 -30.21 -42.40
C GLY A 331 18.81 -29.86 -43.53
N ASP A 332 17.59 -29.42 -43.20
CA ASP A 332 16.59 -28.98 -44.18
C ASP A 332 16.83 -27.51 -44.57
N ASN A 333 17.84 -27.32 -45.40
CA ASN A 333 18.26 -26.00 -45.86
C ASN A 333 17.20 -25.28 -46.71
N GLU A 334 16.28 -26.02 -47.34
CA GLU A 334 15.19 -25.41 -48.12
C GLU A 334 14.19 -24.73 -47.19
N GLN A 335 13.72 -25.44 -46.16
CA GLN A 335 12.80 -24.86 -45.17
C GLN A 335 13.47 -23.78 -44.32
N ALA A 336 14.75 -23.93 -43.97
CA ALA A 336 15.49 -22.91 -43.26
C ALA A 336 15.55 -21.59 -44.05
N LYS A 337 15.87 -21.64 -45.35
CA LYS A 337 15.87 -20.44 -46.22
C LYS A 337 14.49 -19.83 -46.33
N LEU A 338 13.44 -20.64 -46.47
CA LEU A 338 12.07 -20.14 -46.54
C LEU A 338 11.69 -19.34 -45.28
N HIS A 339 11.95 -19.88 -44.09
CA HIS A 339 11.59 -19.21 -42.83
C HIS A 339 12.50 -18.02 -42.55
N LEU A 340 13.77 -18.06 -42.96
CA LEU A 340 14.64 -16.89 -42.91
C LEU A 340 14.10 -15.73 -43.76
N GLU A 341 13.61 -15.99 -44.96
CA GLU A 341 13.00 -14.96 -45.82
C GLU A 341 11.71 -14.39 -45.20
N ILE A 342 10.97 -15.19 -44.44
CA ILE A 342 9.82 -14.69 -43.65
C ILE A 342 10.33 -13.77 -42.53
N ALA A 343 11.35 -14.20 -41.77
CA ALA A 343 11.93 -13.42 -40.68
C ALA A 343 12.49 -12.07 -41.17
N LYS A 344 13.20 -12.05 -42.31
CA LYS A 344 13.67 -10.82 -42.97
C LYS A 344 12.53 -9.88 -43.35
N LYS A 345 11.42 -10.39 -43.86
CA LYS A 345 10.26 -9.56 -44.20
C LYS A 345 9.61 -8.94 -42.96
N LEU A 346 9.66 -9.64 -41.83
CA LEU A 346 9.15 -9.13 -40.56
C LEU A 346 10.07 -8.06 -39.98
N ASN A 347 11.38 -8.33 -39.94
CA ASN A 347 12.37 -7.37 -39.47
C ASN A 347 13.72 -7.55 -40.19
N PRO A 348 14.03 -6.73 -41.21
CA PRO A 348 15.30 -6.80 -41.94
C PRO A 348 16.53 -6.39 -41.10
N GLU A 349 16.33 -5.53 -40.08
CA GLU A 349 17.42 -4.99 -39.26
C GLU A 349 17.73 -5.87 -38.03
N ASP A 350 17.01 -6.97 -37.86
CA ASP A 350 17.23 -7.90 -36.76
C ASP A 350 18.62 -8.53 -36.85
N GLU A 351 19.37 -8.50 -35.74
CA GLU A 351 20.75 -8.95 -35.72
C GLU A 351 20.85 -10.46 -35.98
N ILE A 352 19.95 -11.27 -35.41
CA ILE A 352 19.94 -12.71 -35.54
C ILE A 352 19.59 -13.10 -36.98
N VAL A 353 18.61 -12.44 -37.58
CA VAL A 353 18.26 -12.61 -39.00
C VAL A 353 19.48 -12.39 -39.90
N ASN A 354 20.19 -11.28 -39.70
CA ASN A 354 21.40 -10.94 -40.48
C ASN A 354 22.55 -11.93 -40.26
N GLN A 355 22.68 -12.50 -39.06
CA GLN A 355 23.65 -13.55 -38.77
C GLN A 355 23.29 -14.86 -39.48
N LEU A 356 22.03 -15.29 -39.41
CA LEU A 356 21.55 -16.52 -40.04
C LEU A 356 21.69 -16.48 -41.57
N GLU A 357 21.46 -15.32 -42.19
CA GLU A 357 21.68 -15.14 -43.63
C GLU A 357 23.13 -15.40 -44.04
N LYS A 358 24.10 -14.93 -43.26
CA LYS A 358 25.53 -15.16 -43.52
C LYS A 358 25.92 -16.63 -43.37
N VAL A 359 25.21 -17.38 -42.53
CA VAL A 359 25.46 -18.82 -42.36
C VAL A 359 24.86 -19.62 -43.51
N LEU A 360 23.62 -19.32 -43.93
CA LEU A 360 22.90 -20.04 -44.98
C LEU A 360 23.32 -19.68 -46.42
N SER A 361 24.14 -18.64 -46.58
CA SER A 361 24.72 -18.19 -47.85
C SER A 361 26.11 -18.79 -48.15
N LYS A 362 26.72 -19.46 -47.17
CA LYS A 362 27.93 -20.26 -47.34
C LYS A 362 27.58 -21.68 -47.74
#